data_AF-A0A086ARP3-F1
#
_entry.id   AF-A0A086ARP3-F1
#
_cell.length_a   1.000
_cell.length_b   1.000
_cell.length_c   1.000
_cell.angle_alpha   90.00
_cell.angle_beta   90.00
_cell.angle_gamma   90.00
#
_symmetry.space_group_name_H-M   'P 1'
#
loop_
_entity.id
_entity.type
_entity.pdbx_description
1 polymer ?
#
loop_
_entity_poly.entity_id
_entity_poly.type
_entity_poly.pdbx_seq_one_letter_code
_entity_poly.pdbx_strand_id
1 'polypeptide(L)'
;MGFNFNTFFGYETEINKVTDSVLIYGFATLIFGMLGLVLIAAIFRKIGFTAIISYFISPLLLSLGLTLLLAILPTIIFCVVASDISGVQLVYSWITIFLGMLFFVMFNLSTIKKFVKEFGKMSEQQEFRNRNR
;
A
#
# COMPACT_ATOMS: atom_id res chain seq x y z
N MET A 1 10.84 32.74 -5.57
CA MET A 1 11.45 31.41 -5.73
C MET A 1 10.35 30.48 -6.23
N GLY A 2 10.45 30.00 -7.47
CA GLY A 2 9.42 29.13 -8.06
C GLY A 2 9.48 27.75 -7.42
N PHE A 3 8.32 27.18 -7.08
CA PHE A 3 8.22 25.81 -6.59
C PHE A 3 8.70 24.86 -7.71
N ASN A 4 9.79 24.13 -7.47
CA ASN A 4 10.31 23.14 -8.41
C ASN A 4 9.85 21.75 -7.96
N PHE A 5 8.95 21.13 -8.73
CA PHE A 5 8.43 19.78 -8.44
C PHE A 5 9.51 18.68 -8.46
N ASN A 6 10.71 18.98 -8.94
CA ASN A 6 11.84 18.06 -8.85
C ASN A 6 12.62 18.19 -7.55
N THR A 7 12.21 19.02 -6.59
CA THR A 7 12.85 19.09 -5.26
C THR A 7 12.34 18.02 -4.29
N PHE A 8 13.24 17.31 -3.61
CA PHE A 8 12.97 16.28 -2.61
C PHE A 8 13.98 16.44 -1.47
N PHE A 9 13.73 17.42 -0.60
CA PHE A 9 14.54 17.69 0.61
C PHE A 9 16.05 17.83 0.35
N GLY A 10 16.49 18.26 -0.83
CA GLY A 10 17.92 18.39 -1.18
C GLY A 10 18.59 17.10 -1.70
N TYR A 11 17.84 16.00 -1.88
CA TYR A 11 18.34 14.71 -2.37
C TYR A 11 18.00 14.46 -3.85
N GLU A 12 17.57 15.48 -4.58
CA GLU A 12 17.06 15.34 -5.95
C GLU A 12 18.06 14.71 -6.88
N THR A 13 19.30 15.19 -6.81
CA THR A 13 20.38 14.80 -7.70
C THR A 13 20.76 13.34 -7.46
N GLU A 14 20.75 12.89 -6.22
CA GLU A 14 21.07 11.51 -5.87
C GLU A 14 19.93 10.58 -6.25
N ILE A 15 18.68 10.94 -5.95
CA ILE A 15 17.49 10.15 -6.31
C ILE A 15 17.38 9.97 -7.83
N ASN A 16 17.64 11.03 -8.60
CA ASN A 16 17.55 10.99 -10.06
C ASN A 16 18.72 10.26 -10.73
N LYS A 17 19.88 10.12 -10.06
CA LYS A 17 21.01 9.31 -10.56
C LYS A 17 20.73 7.80 -10.47
N VAL A 18 19.86 7.37 -9.55
CA VAL A 18 19.57 5.96 -9.29
C VAL A 18 18.09 5.64 -9.39
N THR A 19 17.39 6.19 -10.39
CA THR A 19 15.95 5.99 -10.62
C THR A 19 15.53 4.51 -10.63
N ASP A 20 16.33 3.62 -11.23
CA ASP A 20 16.06 2.17 -11.21
C ASP A 20 16.09 1.58 -9.80
N SER A 21 16.99 2.08 -8.94
CA SER A 21 17.04 1.67 -7.55
C SER A 21 15.85 2.20 -6.76
N VAL A 22 15.38 3.42 -7.07
CA VAL A 22 14.18 4.01 -6.44
C VAL A 22 12.96 3.11 -6.65
N LEU A 23 12.79 2.58 -7.87
CA LEU A 23 11.75 1.60 -8.19
C LEU A 23 11.86 0.34 -7.31
N ILE A 24 13.02 -0.30 -7.30
CA ILE A 24 13.23 -1.54 -6.54
C ILE A 24 12.99 -1.29 -5.05
N TYR A 25 13.56 -0.21 -4.49
CA TYR A 25 13.49 0.08 -3.07
C TYR A 25 12.11 0.50 -2.61
N GLY A 26 11.29 1.21 -3.40
CA GLY A 26 9.95 1.54 -2.92
C GLY A 26 8.98 0.35 -2.98
N PHE A 27 9.08 -0.54 -3.98
CA PHE A 27 8.34 -1.81 -3.91
C PHE A 27 8.82 -2.69 -2.75
N ALA A 28 10.13 -2.79 -2.54
CA ALA A 28 10.69 -3.48 -1.38
C ALA A 28 10.17 -2.86 -0.07
N THR A 29 10.11 -1.53 0.03
CA THR A 29 9.59 -0.82 1.21
C THR A 29 8.13 -1.17 1.49
N LEU A 30 7.28 -1.28 0.47
CA LEU A 30 5.89 -1.72 0.64
C LEU A 30 5.83 -3.16 1.17
N ILE A 31 6.59 -4.08 0.58
CA ILE A 31 6.59 -5.50 0.96
C ILE A 31 7.16 -5.70 2.37
N PHE A 32 8.36 -5.17 2.63
CA PHE A 32 9.00 -5.27 3.94
C PHE A 32 8.26 -4.47 5.00
N GLY A 33 7.61 -3.36 4.63
CA GLY A 33 6.70 -2.62 5.53
C GLY A 33 5.53 -3.49 5.97
N MET A 34 4.86 -4.19 5.05
CA MET A 34 3.81 -5.15 5.41
C MET A 34 4.32 -6.28 6.29
N LEU A 35 5.47 -6.88 5.96
CA LEU A 35 6.09 -7.93 6.78
C LEU A 35 6.41 -7.43 8.19
N GLY A 36 7.00 -6.24 8.31
CA GLY A 36 7.30 -5.61 9.59
C GLY A 36 6.04 -5.38 10.42
N LEU A 37 4.95 -4.92 9.81
CA LEU A 37 3.67 -4.73 10.50
C LEU A 37 3.04 -6.04 10.96
N VAL A 38 3.16 -7.11 10.18
CA VAL A 38 2.71 -8.44 10.60
C VAL A 38 3.48 -8.92 11.83
N LEU A 39 4.81 -8.72 11.86
CA LEU A 39 5.63 -9.05 13.03
C LEU A 39 5.24 -8.20 14.25
N ILE A 40 5.02 -6.90 14.08
CA ILE A 40 4.55 -6.02 15.16
C ILE A 40 3.16 -6.46 15.66
N ALA A 41 2.25 -6.81 14.75
CA ALA A 41 0.92 -7.34 15.12
C ALA A 41 1.03 -8.63 15.93
N ALA A 42 1.95 -9.54 15.56
CA ALA A 42 2.18 -10.77 16.29
C ALA A 42 2.69 -10.52 17.71
N ILE A 43 3.59 -9.54 17.89
CA ILE A 43 4.08 -9.12 19.21
C ILE A 43 2.92 -8.51 20.02
N PHE A 44 2.18 -7.55 19.45
CA PHE A 44 1.07 -6.88 20.15
C PHE A 44 -0.05 -7.84 20.53
N ARG A 45 -0.28 -8.89 19.74
CA ARG A 45 -1.25 -9.93 20.05
C ARG A 45 -0.86 -10.70 21.32
N LYS A 46 0.43 -10.95 21.54
CA LYS A 46 0.91 -11.61 22.78
C LYS A 46 0.73 -10.75 24.02
N ILE A 47 0.77 -9.43 23.89
CA ILE A 47 0.64 -8.48 25.01
C ILE A 47 -0.84 -8.09 25.24
N GLY A 48 -1.77 -8.55 24.37
CA GLY A 48 -3.21 -8.25 24.50
C GLY A 48 -3.66 -6.92 23.90
N PHE A 49 -2.81 -6.27 23.08
CA PHE A 49 -3.08 -4.97 22.46
C PHE A 49 -3.97 -5.08 21.20
N THR A 50 -5.07 -5.80 21.30
CA THR A 50 -5.97 -6.12 20.18
C THR A 50 -6.60 -4.88 19.54
N ALA A 51 -6.83 -3.83 20.33
CA ALA A 51 -7.35 -2.55 19.82
C ALA A 51 -6.36 -1.89 18.83
N ILE A 52 -5.07 -1.84 19.15
CA ILE A 52 -4.06 -1.27 18.25
C ILE A 52 -3.99 -2.08 16.95
N ILE A 53 -4.07 -3.41 17.04
CA ILE A 53 -4.10 -4.26 15.86
C ILE A 53 -5.30 -3.90 14.98
N SER A 54 -6.50 -3.83 15.55
CA SER A 54 -7.74 -3.65 14.77
C SER A 54 -7.93 -2.23 14.19
N TYR A 55 -7.47 -1.19 14.91
CA TYR A 55 -7.69 0.20 14.54
C TYR A 55 -6.51 0.87 13.84
N PHE A 56 -5.29 0.36 14.01
CA PHE A 56 -4.09 0.95 13.39
C PHE A 56 -3.39 -0.03 12.45
N ILE A 57 -3.01 -1.22 12.95
CA ILE A 57 -2.17 -2.13 12.15
C ILE A 57 -2.95 -2.71 10.97
N SER A 58 -4.15 -3.25 11.19
CA SER A 58 -4.95 -3.86 10.12
C SER A 58 -5.35 -2.86 9.03
N PRO A 59 -5.84 -1.64 9.34
CA PRO A 59 -6.09 -0.63 8.31
C PRO A 59 -4.81 -0.27 7.54
N LEU A 60 -3.68 -0.10 8.22
CA LEU A 60 -2.42 0.28 7.56
C LEU A 60 -1.87 -0.84 6.67
N LEU A 61 -1.99 -2.10 7.09
CA LEU A 61 -1.70 -3.28 6.25
C LEU A 61 -2.60 -3.33 5.02
N LEU A 62 -3.90 -3.05 5.17
CA LEU A 62 -4.82 -2.99 4.06
C LEU A 62 -4.45 -1.86 3.09
N SER A 63 -4.13 -0.66 3.60
CA SER A 63 -3.69 0.47 2.80
C SER A 63 -2.42 0.15 2.03
N LEU A 64 -1.42 -0.48 2.64
CA LEU A 64 -0.19 -0.91 1.96
C LEU A 64 -0.48 -1.95 0.88
N GLY A 65 -1.33 -2.94 1.15
CA GLY A 65 -1.71 -3.94 0.15
C GLY A 65 -2.42 -3.34 -1.05
N LEU A 66 -3.37 -2.43 -0.81
CA LEU A 66 -4.06 -1.71 -1.88
C LEU A 66 -3.11 -0.76 -2.63
N THR A 67 -2.20 -0.09 -1.93
CA THR A 67 -1.16 0.75 -2.53
C THR A 67 -0.28 -0.07 -3.46
N LEU A 68 0.15 -1.26 -3.02
CA LEU A 68 0.96 -2.16 -3.85
C LEU A 68 0.23 -2.55 -5.14
N LEU A 69 -1.05 -2.91 -5.04
CA LEU A 69 -1.86 -3.25 -6.22
C LEU A 69 -2.04 -2.06 -7.16
N LEU A 70 -2.35 -0.88 -6.61
CA LEU A 70 -2.65 0.30 -7.40
C LEU A 70 -1.40 0.96 -7.99
N ALA A 71 -0.25 0.86 -7.32
CA ALA A 71 1.00 1.48 -7.75
C ALA A 71 1.63 0.80 -8.98
N ILE A 72 1.30 -0.47 -9.26
CA ILE A 72 1.83 -1.20 -10.42
C ILE A 72 1.48 -0.49 -11.73
N LEU A 73 0.21 -0.10 -11.92
CA LEU A 73 -0.28 0.50 -13.16
C LEU A 73 0.39 1.85 -13.49
N PRO A 74 0.37 2.85 -12.58
CA PRO A 74 1.08 4.11 -12.79
C PRO A 74 2.58 3.92 -13.00
N THR A 75 3.19 2.97 -12.30
CA THR A 75 4.63 2.69 -12.45
C THR A 75 4.95 2.14 -13.85
N ILE A 76 4.15 1.20 -14.37
CA ILE A 76 4.33 0.70 -15.74
C ILE A 76 4.14 1.83 -16.76
N ILE A 77 3.09 2.64 -16.60
CA ILE A 77 2.83 3.78 -17.49
C ILE A 77 4.03 4.73 -17.49
N PHE A 78 4.56 5.07 -16.32
CA PHE A 78 5.71 5.94 -16.20
C PHE A 78 6.99 5.35 -16.82
N CYS A 79 7.25 4.06 -16.63
CA CYS A 79 8.42 3.41 -17.23
C CYS A 79 8.32 3.23 -18.75
N VAL A 80 7.10 3.07 -19.30
CA VAL A 80 6.90 2.76 -20.74
C VAL A 80 6.63 4.02 -21.57
N VAL A 81 5.90 4.99 -21.03
CA VAL A 81 5.42 6.16 -21.79
C VAL A 81 6.34 7.36 -21.63
N ALA A 82 7.09 7.46 -20.52
CA ALA A 82 7.94 8.61 -20.25
C ALA A 82 9.41 8.20 -20.19
N SER A 83 10.16 8.55 -21.24
CA SER A 83 11.60 8.24 -21.35
C SER A 83 12.48 9.03 -20.36
N ASP A 84 11.96 10.11 -19.76
CA ASP A 84 12.73 11.07 -18.94
C ASP A 84 12.14 11.27 -17.52
N ILE A 85 11.41 10.29 -16.97
CA ILE A 85 10.86 10.45 -15.62
C ILE A 85 11.96 10.53 -14.56
N SER A 86 11.85 11.55 -13.71
CA SER A 86 12.76 11.72 -12.59
C SER A 86 12.36 10.78 -11.45
N GLY A 87 13.35 10.19 -10.77
CA GLY A 87 13.10 9.36 -9.59
C GLY A 87 12.31 10.12 -8.51
N VAL A 88 12.48 11.44 -8.41
CA VAL A 88 11.72 12.30 -7.51
C VAL A 88 10.22 12.30 -7.84
N GLN A 89 9.85 12.42 -9.11
CA GLN A 89 8.45 12.35 -9.54
C GLN A 89 7.82 11.00 -9.19
N LEU A 90 8.60 9.93 -9.34
CA LEU A 90 8.15 8.58 -9.00
C LEU A 90 7.88 8.42 -7.51
N VAL A 91 8.77 8.94 -6.66
CA VAL A 91 8.57 8.96 -5.20
C VAL A 91 7.31 9.75 -4.83
N TYR A 92 7.11 10.93 -5.43
CA TYR A 92 5.90 11.73 -5.16
C TYR A 92 4.61 11.03 -5.58
N SER A 93 4.62 10.36 -6.73
CA SER A 93 3.49 9.53 -7.17
C SER A 93 3.17 8.46 -6.13
N TRP A 94 4.18 7.73 -5.66
CA TRP A 94 3.99 6.65 -4.69
C TRP A 94 3.51 7.13 -3.34
N ILE A 95 4.04 8.24 -2.82
CA ILE A 95 3.54 8.88 -1.59
C ILE A 95 2.07 9.29 -1.77
N THR A 96 1.72 9.87 -2.92
CA THR A 96 0.35 10.31 -3.22
C THR A 96 -0.62 9.14 -3.26
N ILE A 97 -0.25 8.04 -3.92
CA ILE A 97 -1.06 6.81 -3.97
C ILE A 97 -1.23 6.23 -2.56
N PHE A 98 -0.13 6.14 -1.80
CA PHE A 98 -0.19 5.63 -0.43
C PHE A 98 -1.12 6.46 0.46
N LEU A 99 -0.97 7.79 0.45
CA LEU A 99 -1.85 8.68 1.21
C LEU A 99 -3.30 8.57 0.78
N GLY A 100 -3.56 8.50 -0.53
CA GLY A 100 -4.89 8.28 -1.08
C GLY A 100 -5.52 6.99 -0.55
N MET A 101 -4.78 5.87 -0.60
CA MET A 101 -5.24 4.58 -0.08
C MET A 101 -5.37 4.57 1.45
N LEU A 102 -4.52 5.30 2.17
CA LEU A 102 -4.61 5.46 3.61
C LEU A 102 -5.92 6.17 3.99
N PHE A 103 -6.20 7.32 3.39
CA PHE A 103 -7.45 8.04 3.62
C PHE A 103 -8.67 7.23 3.18
N PHE A 104 -8.61 6.60 2.02
CA PHE A 104 -9.69 5.74 1.53
C PHE A 104 -10.03 4.65 2.54
N VAL A 105 -9.02 3.92 3.03
CA VAL A 105 -9.22 2.87 4.03
C VAL A 105 -9.73 3.43 5.35
N MET A 106 -9.17 4.53 5.85
CA MET A 106 -9.62 5.13 7.12
C MET A 106 -11.10 5.53 7.08
N PHE A 107 -11.53 6.21 6.01
CA PHE A 107 -12.92 6.65 5.88
C PHE A 107 -13.90 5.51 5.57
N ASN A 108 -13.45 4.46 4.89
CA ASN A 108 -14.31 3.37 4.43
C ASN A 108 -14.11 2.05 5.20
N LEU A 109 -13.39 2.06 6.33
CA LEU A 109 -13.01 0.84 7.05
C LEU A 109 -14.23 -0.01 7.44
N SER A 110 -15.32 0.63 7.88
CA SER A 110 -16.57 -0.05 8.26
C SER A 110 -17.23 -0.73 7.07
N THR A 111 -17.28 -0.07 5.92
CA THR A 111 -17.81 -0.60 4.65
C THR A 111 -16.97 -1.76 4.15
N ILE A 112 -15.64 -1.60 4.15
CA ILE A 112 -14.70 -2.66 3.73
C ILE A 112 -14.87 -3.90 4.61
N LYS A 113 -14.94 -3.74 5.93
CA LYS A 113 -15.16 -4.86 6.87
C LYS A 113 -16.47 -5.60 6.58
N LYS A 114 -17.56 -4.88 6.26
CA LYS A 114 -18.85 -5.49 5.88
C LYS A 114 -18.73 -6.27 4.58
N PHE A 115 -18.16 -5.65 3.54
CA PHE A 115 -17.98 -6.27 2.23
C PHE A 115 -17.17 -7.57 2.32
N VAL A 116 -16.04 -7.56 3.03
CA VAL A 116 -15.20 -8.76 3.23
C VAL A 116 -15.97 -9.86 3.98
N LYS A 117 -16.75 -9.48 5.01
CA LYS A 117 -17.55 -10.45 5.77
C LYS A 117 -18.66 -11.08 4.93
N GLU A 118 -19.33 -10.30 4.08
CA GLU A 118 -20.37 -10.80 3.18
C GLU A 118 -19.80 -11.71 2.09
N PHE A 119 -18.64 -11.34 1.53
CA PHE A 119 -17.94 -12.16 0.55
C PHE A 119 -17.58 -13.55 1.12
N GLY A 120 -17.07 -13.61 2.35
CA GLY A 120 -16.76 -14.88 3.02
C GLY A 120 -17.98 -15.77 3.28
N LYS A 121 -19.14 -15.17 3.59
CA LYS A 121 -20.39 -15.94 3.76
C LYS A 121 -20.87 -16.56 2.46
N MET A 122 -20.74 -15.83 1.35
CA MET A 122 -21.12 -16.36 0.03
C MET A 122 -20.24 -17.54 -0.37
N SER A 123 -18.93 -17.49 -0.11
CA SER A 123 -18.03 -18.61 -0.39
C SER A 123 -18.39 -19.86 0.43
N GLU A 124 -18.70 -19.70 1.73
CA GLU A 124 -19.11 -20.82 2.58
C GLU A 124 -20.42 -21.45 2.07
N GLN A 125 -21.43 -20.64 1.74
CA GLN A 125 -22.71 -21.14 1.21
C GLN A 125 -22.54 -21.90 -0.12
N GLN A 126 -21.63 -21.44 -0.99
CA GLN A 126 -21.30 -22.15 -2.23
C GLN A 126 -20.60 -23.50 -1.96
N GLU A 127 -19.71 -23.55 -0.97
CA GLU A 127 -19.03 -24.78 -0.58
C GLU A 127 -20.02 -25.81 0.02
N PHE A 128 -20.92 -25.38 0.91
CA PHE A 128 -21.98 -26.25 1.46
C PHE A 128 -22.92 -26.76 0.36
N ARG A 129 -23.24 -25.94 -0.65
CA ARG A 129 -24.09 -26.34 -1.78
C ARG A 129 -23.41 -27.38 -2.67
N ASN A 130 -22.09 -27.30 -2.87
CA ASN A 130 -21.33 -28.27 -3.65
C ASN A 130 -21.10 -29.60 -2.92
N ARG A 131 -21.07 -29.63 -1.58
CA ARG A 131 -20.94 -30.88 -0.80
C ARG A 131 -22.24 -31.69 -0.69
N ASN A 132 -23.40 -31.07 -0.93
CA ASN A 132 -24.73 -31.69 -0.86
C ASN A 132 -25.28 -32.15 -2.24
N ARG A 133 -24.42 -32.20 -3.28
CA ARG A 133 -24.69 -32.77 -4.59
C ARG A 133 -23.79 -33.98 -4.81
#